data_AF-A0A2N5JCF8-F1
#
_entry.id   AF-A0A2N5JCF8-F1
#
_cell.length_a   1.000
_cell.length_b   1.000
_cell.length_c   1.000
_cell.angle_alpha   90.00
_cell.angle_beta   90.00
_cell.angle_gamma   90.00
#
_symmetry.space_group_name_H-M   'P 1'
#
loop_
_entity.id
_entity.type
_entity.pdbx_description
1 polymer ?
#
loop_
_entity_poly.entity_id
_entity_poly.type
_entity_poly.pdbx_seq_one_letter_code
_entity_poly.pdbx_strand_id
1 'polypeptide(L)' 'MAKKSNADASTVKPNIFMRIGLFIKQIIDELRKVVTPTRKELLLWSIAVFIFVIFLMLLVTGLDFGLGKAVMAVFG' A
#
# COMPACT_ATOMS: atom_id res chain seq x y z
N MET A 1 14.44 57.92 15.72
CA MET A 1 13.45 56.94 15.23
C MET A 1 13.29 57.13 13.73
N ALA A 2 13.79 56.20 12.91
CA ALA A 2 13.37 56.09 11.51
C ALA A 2 13.51 54.62 11.10
N LYS A 3 12.37 54.08 10.66
CA LYS A 3 12.06 52.68 10.38
C LYS A 3 12.88 52.18 9.19
N LYS A 4 13.53 51.02 9.39
CA LYS A 4 14.31 50.29 8.38
C LYS A 4 13.42 49.95 7.18
N SER A 5 13.91 50.32 6.01
CA SER A 5 13.31 50.13 4.69
C SER A 5 12.98 48.66 4.41
N ASN A 6 11.81 48.47 3.80
CA ASN A 6 11.44 47.25 3.09
C ASN A 6 12.53 46.96 2.06
N ALA A 7 13.33 45.91 2.32
CA ALA A 7 14.22 45.34 1.32
C ALA A 7 13.38 44.44 0.41
N ASP A 8 13.14 44.95 -0.79
CA ASP A 8 13.10 44.22 -2.06
C ASP A 8 12.54 42.78 -2.03
N ALA A 9 11.22 42.69 -2.22
CA ALA A 9 10.55 41.49 -2.71
C ALA A 9 11.00 41.24 -4.16
N SER A 10 12.22 40.73 -4.33
CA SER A 10 12.69 40.18 -5.59
C SER A 10 11.84 38.96 -5.93
N THR A 11 11.07 39.08 -7.01
CA THR A 11 10.35 37.97 -7.64
C THR A 11 11.37 37.01 -8.25
N VAL A 12 12.01 36.20 -7.40
CA VAL A 12 12.88 35.10 -7.82
C VAL A 12 11.98 34.12 -8.57
N LYS A 13 12.15 34.01 -9.89
CA LYS A 13 11.50 32.96 -10.69
C LYS A 13 11.75 31.62 -9.99
N PRO A 14 10.72 30.84 -9.63
CA PRO A 14 10.92 29.61 -8.87
C PRO A 14 11.83 28.68 -9.67
N ASN A 15 13.04 28.45 -9.14
CA ASN A 15 14.03 27.56 -9.74
C ASN A 15 13.49 26.12 -9.76
N ILE A 16 13.97 25.25 -10.65
CA ILE A 16 13.47 23.87 -10.81
C ILE A 16 13.51 23.10 -9.46
N PHE A 17 14.51 23.37 -8.64
CA PHE A 17 14.65 22.83 -7.28
C PHE A 17 13.54 23.27 -6.31
N MET A 18 13.03 24.50 -6.43
CA MET A 18 11.88 24.96 -5.64
C MET A 18 10.60 24.24 -6.04
N ARG A 19 10.44 23.91 -7.34
CA ARG A 19 9.29 23.15 -7.84
C ARG A 19 9.28 21.72 -7.28
N ILE A 20 10.43 21.06 -7.26
CA ILE A 20 10.60 19.72 -6.68
C ILE A 20 10.36 19.74 -5.17
N GLY A 21 10.86 20.76 -4.46
CA GLY A 21 10.60 20.93 -3.03
C GLY A 21 9.10 21.12 -2.70
N LEU A 22 8.38 21.89 -3.51
CA LEU A 22 6.92 22.04 -3.39
C LEU A 22 6.18 20.72 -3.68
N PHE A 23 6.64 19.95 -4.67
CA PHE A 23 6.05 18.66 -5.01
C PHE A 23 6.21 17.63 -3.88
N ILE A 24 7.39 17.54 -3.25
CA ILE A 24 7.58 16.65 -2.10
C ILE A 24 6.70 17.06 -0.92
N LYS A 25 6.54 18.36 -0.67
CA LYS A 25 5.59 18.85 0.34
C LYS A 25 4.16 18.39 0.05
N GLN A 26 3.72 18.50 -1.20
CA GLN A 26 2.40 18.02 -1.63
C GLN A 26 2.24 16.51 -1.41
N ILE A 27 3.25 15.69 -1.75
CA ILE A 27 3.22 14.24 -1.48
C ILE A 27 3.04 13.98 0.01
N ILE A 28 3.79 14.66 0.88
CA ILE A 28 3.68 14.46 2.34
C ILE A 28 2.27 14.87 2.84
N ASP A 29 1.73 15.97 2.33
CA ASP A 29 0.37 16.42 2.66
C ASP A 29 -0.69 15.41 2.21
N GLU A 30 -0.51 14.77 1.06
CA GLU A 30 -1.42 13.72 0.56
C GLU A 30 -1.25 12.40 1.32
N LEU A 31 -0.03 12.02 1.67
CA LEU A 31 0.25 10.83 2.49
C LEU A 31 -0.34 10.95 3.90
N ARG A 32 -0.45 12.16 4.45
CA ARG A 32 -1.14 12.43 5.72
C ARG A 32 -2.65 12.23 5.63
N LYS A 33 -3.24 12.31 4.44
CA LYS A 33 -4.67 12.03 4.20
C LYS A 33 -4.95 10.54 4.08
N VAL A 34 -3.91 9.71 3.94
CA VAL A 34 -4.07 8.25 3.98
C VAL A 34 -4.40 7.86 5.41
N VAL A 35 -5.59 7.28 5.58
CA VAL A 35 -6.06 6.81 6.89
C VAL A 35 -5.14 5.68 7.34
N THR A 36 -4.40 5.90 8.43
CA THR A 36 -3.51 4.87 8.97
C THR A 36 -4.37 3.80 9.64
N PRO A 37 -4.24 2.53 9.21
CA PRO A 37 -5.13 1.48 9.69
C PRO A 37 -4.88 1.17 11.16
N THR A 38 -5.95 0.81 11.88
CA THR A 38 -5.82 0.34 13.26
C THR A 38 -5.22 -1.07 13.28
N ARG A 39 -4.50 -1.42 14.37
CA ARG A 39 -3.93 -2.78 14.54
C ARG A 39 -4.99 -3.88 14.41
N LYS A 40 -6.23 -3.59 14.81
CA LYS A 40 -7.36 -4.51 14.74
C LYS A 40 -7.77 -4.79 13.30
N GLU A 41 -7.90 -3.75 12.48
CA GLU A 41 -8.19 -3.90 11.05
C GLU A 41 -7.14 -4.79 10.41
N LEU A 42 -5.84 -4.48 10.56
CA LEU A 42 -4.75 -5.27 9.96
C LEU A 42 -4.84 -6.77 10.28
N LEU A 43 -5.21 -7.12 11.51
CA LEU A 43 -5.43 -8.50 11.92
C LEU A 43 -6.65 -9.12 11.23
N LEU A 44 -7.78 -8.40 11.15
CA LEU A 44 -8.98 -8.87 10.45
C LEU A 44 -8.70 -9.13 8.96
N TRP A 45 -8.01 -8.22 8.27
CA TRP A 45 -7.59 -8.42 6.88
C TRP A 45 -6.69 -9.65 6.72
N SER A 46 -5.74 -9.83 7.65
CA SER A 46 -4.83 -10.99 7.61
C SER A 46 -5.59 -12.30 7.85
N ILE A 47 -6.48 -12.35 8.83
CA ILE A 47 -7.29 -13.53 9.15
C ILE A 47 -8.20 -13.91 7.98
N ALA A 48 -8.83 -12.92 7.34
CA ALA A 48 -9.66 -13.17 6.16
C ALA A 48 -8.86 -13.86 5.04
N VAL A 49 -7.62 -13.41 4.80
CA VAL A 49 -6.71 -14.04 3.82
C VAL A 49 -6.35 -15.47 4.26
N PHE A 50 -6.03 -15.70 5.53
CA PHE A 50 -5.72 -17.05 6.02
C PHE A 50 -6.89 -18.02 5.83
N ILE A 51 -8.12 -17.61 6.13
CA ILE A 51 -9.32 -18.44 5.92
C ILE A 51 -9.46 -18.82 4.44
N PHE A 52 -9.28 -17.85 3.54
CA PHE A 52 -9.35 -18.07 2.10
C PHE A 52 -8.26 -19.05 1.59
N VAL A 53 -7.02 -18.87 2.04
CA VAL A 53 -5.90 -19.75 1.66
C VAL A 53 -6.10 -21.17 2.17
N ILE A 54 -6.55 -21.35 3.42
CA ILE A 54 -6.82 -22.66 4.00
C ILE A 54 -7.94 -23.36 3.23
N PHE A 55 -8.99 -22.63 2.85
CA PHE A 55 -10.07 -23.19 2.03
C PHE A 55 -9.54 -23.73 0.69
N LEU A 56 -8.70 -22.96 -0.01
CA LEU A 56 -8.08 -23.42 -1.26
C LEU A 56 -7.16 -24.63 -1.04
N MET A 57 -6.36 -24.63 0.02
CA MET A 57 -5.53 -25.80 0.36
C MET A 57 -6.37 -27.06 0.56
N LEU A 58 -7.49 -26.98 1.26
CA LEU A 58 -8.39 -28.11 1.48
C LEU A 58 -9.01 -28.61 0.17
N LEU A 59 -9.47 -27.70 -0.68
CA LEU A 59 -10.05 -28.06 -1.98
C LEU A 59 -9.02 -28.76 -2.86
N VAL A 60 -7.83 -28.15 -3.01
CA VAL A 60 -6.74 -28.71 -3.83
C VAL A 60 -6.30 -30.06 -3.28
N THR A 61 -6.09 -30.17 -1.97
CA THR A 61 -5.72 -31.46 -1.33
C THR A 61 -6.77 -32.54 -1.58
N GLY A 62 -8.06 -32.20 -1.47
CA GLY A 62 -9.15 -33.13 -1.77
C GLY A 62 -9.15 -33.59 -3.23
N LEU A 63 -8.90 -32.66 -4.14
CA LEU A 63 -8.82 -32.95 -5.58
C LEU A 63 -7.58 -33.82 -5.89
N ASP A 64 -6.42 -33.49 -5.32
CA ASP A 64 -5.16 -34.23 -5.51
C ASP A 64 -5.28 -35.68 -5.02
N PHE A 65 -5.89 -35.89 -3.85
CA PHE A 65 -6.17 -37.23 -3.34
C PHE A 65 -7.20 -37.98 -4.19
N GLY A 66 -8.28 -37.30 -4.60
CA GLY A 66 -9.34 -37.90 -5.41
C GLY A 66 -8.83 -38.32 -6.79
N LEU A 67 -8.17 -37.41 -7.49
CA LEU A 67 -7.58 -37.65 -8.81
C LEU A 67 -6.42 -38.63 -8.72
N GLY A 68 -5.56 -38.54 -7.71
CA GLY A 68 -4.46 -39.49 -7.50
C GLY A 68 -4.98 -40.93 -7.34
N LYS A 69 -6.06 -41.13 -6.58
CA LYS A 69 -6.70 -42.45 -6.49
C LYS A 69 -7.40 -42.88 -7.77
N ALA A 70 -8.03 -41.97 -8.49
CA ALA A 70 -8.66 -42.27 -9.77
C ALA A 70 -7.63 -42.71 -10.82
N VAL A 71 -6.48 -42.04 -10.89
CA VAL A 71 -5.38 -42.39 -11.81
C VAL A 71 -4.82 -43.77 -11.46
N MET A 72 -4.57 -44.05 -10.17
CA MET A 72 -4.11 -45.38 -9.73
C MET A 72 -5.13 -46.48 -10.04
N ALA A 73 -6.43 -46.19 -10.03
CA ALA A 73 -7.46 -47.17 -10.37
C ALA A 73 -7.61 -47.41 -11.89
N VAL A 74 -7.28 -46.42 -12.73
CA VAL A 74 -7.41 -46.51 -14.19
C VAL A 74 -6.13 -47.02 -14.86
N PHE A 75 -4.96 -46.62 -14.34
CA PHE A 75 -3.65 -46.89 -14.94
C PHE A 75 -2.73 -47.77 -14.08
N GLY A 76 -3.17 -48.14 -12.86
CA GLY A 76 -2.44 -49.04 -11.96
C GLY A 76 -2.84 -50.49 -12.13
#